data_AF-A0A2G4RBG8-F1
#
_entry.id   AF-A0A2G4RBG8-F1
#
_cell.length_a   1.000
_cell.length_b   1.000
_cell.length_c   1.000
_cell.angle_alpha   90.00
_cell.angle_beta   90.00
_cell.angle_gamma   90.00
#
_symmetry.space_group_name_H-M   'P 1'
#
loop_
_entity.id
_entity.type
_entity.pdbx_description
1 polymer ?
#
loop_
_entity_poly.entity_id
_entity_poly.type
_entity_poly.pdbx_seq_one_letter_code
_entity_poly.pdbx_strand_id
1 'polypeptide(L)' 'GDEREKGEVQIKDLIEGARMSAEISDNAEWRAARPAQVTVPETDLVAEVKKILDAQAADRAGQ' A
#
# COMPACT_ATOMS: atom_id res chain seq x y z
N GLY A 1 16.68 0.39 2.87
CA GLY A 1 16.14 -0.70 2.06
C GLY A 1 17.16 -1.05 1.01
N ASP A 2 17.31 -2.33 0.72
CA ASP A 2 18.11 -2.84 -0.39
C ASP A 2 17.30 -2.87 -1.71
N GLU A 3 16.12 -2.22 -1.72
CA GLU A 3 15.21 -2.09 -2.86
C GLU A 3 15.93 -1.66 -4.14
N ARG A 4 16.84 -0.68 -4.02
CA ARG A 4 17.67 -0.22 -5.13
C ARG A 4 18.63 -1.28 -5.66
N GLU A 5 19.19 -2.12 -4.78
CA GLU A 5 20.05 -3.23 -5.20
C GLU A 5 19.23 -4.39 -5.79
N LYS A 6 17.98 -4.54 -5.36
CA LYS A 6 17.04 -5.56 -5.84
C LYS A 6 16.24 -5.16 -7.08
N GLY A 7 16.29 -3.89 -7.49
CA GLY A 7 15.44 -3.36 -8.56
C GLY A 7 13.95 -3.38 -8.20
N GLU A 8 13.64 -3.20 -6.91
CA GLU A 8 12.29 -3.20 -6.35
C GLU A 8 11.91 -1.81 -5.84
N VAL A 9 10.61 -1.58 -5.68
CA VAL A 9 10.04 -0.36 -5.10
C VAL A 9 8.92 -0.72 -4.13
N GLN A 10 8.90 -0.07 -2.97
CA GLN A 10 7.78 -0.14 -2.03
C GLN A 10 6.74 0.94 -2.34
N ILE A 11 5.49 0.54 -2.54
CA ILE A 11 4.34 1.40 -2.79
C ILE A 11 3.40 1.31 -1.58
N LYS A 12 2.94 2.46 -1.09
CA LYS A 12 2.05 2.57 0.07
C LYS A 12 0.72 3.19 -0.34
N ASP A 13 -0.37 2.49 -0.07
CA ASP A 13 -1.71 3.04 -0.13
C ASP A 13 -2.06 3.69 1.23
N LEU A 14 -2.07 5.02 1.24
CA LEU A 14 -2.36 5.80 2.44
C LEU A 14 -3.85 5.87 2.79
N ILE A 15 -4.74 5.67 1.81
CA ILE A 15 -6.19 5.67 2.03
C ILE A 15 -6.58 4.37 2.71
N GLU A 16 -6.13 3.24 2.16
CA GLU A 16 -6.38 1.93 2.76
C GLU A 16 -5.65 1.80 4.10
N GLY A 17 -4.44 2.33 4.20
CA GLY A 17 -3.74 2.44 5.48
C GLY A 17 -4.52 3.24 6.52
N ALA A 18 -5.15 4.36 6.15
CA ALA A 18 -6.00 5.10 7.08
C ALA A 18 -7.23 4.28 7.51
N ARG A 19 -7.89 3.58 6.57
CA ARG A 19 -9.06 2.73 6.85
C ARG A 19 -8.73 1.61 7.83
N MET A 20 -7.67 0.84 7.57
CA MET A 20 -7.24 -0.26 8.44
C MET A 20 -6.80 0.24 9.82
N SER A 21 -6.25 1.45 9.92
CA SER A 21 -5.82 2.02 11.22
C SER A 21 -6.99 2.33 12.14
N ALA A 22 -8.19 2.56 11.60
CA ALA A 22 -9.39 2.78 12.40
C ALA A 22 -9.81 1.52 13.18
N GLU A 23 -9.34 0.34 12.76
CA GLU A 23 -9.67 -0.96 13.36
C GLU A 23 -8.57 -1.49 14.30
N ILE A 24 -7.37 -0.85 14.33
CA ILE A 24 -6.22 -1.28 15.14
C ILE A 24 -5.90 -0.26 16.22
N SER A 25 -5.97 -0.68 17.48
CA SER A 25 -5.58 0.14 18.64
C SER A 25 -4.13 -0.04 19.10
N ASP A 26 -3.45 -1.11 18.66
CA ASP A 26 -2.05 -1.38 19.02
C ASP A 26 -1.08 -0.85 17.95
N ASN A 27 -0.30 0.14 18.36
CA ASN A 27 0.65 0.84 17.51
C ASN A 27 1.91 0.01 17.18
N ALA A 28 2.27 -0.97 18.02
CA ALA A 28 3.37 -1.89 17.73
C ALA A 28 2.95 -2.90 16.65
N GLU A 29 1.74 -3.45 16.77
CA GLU A 29 1.14 -4.34 15.77
C GLU A 29 0.99 -3.61 14.42
N TRP A 30 0.48 -2.38 14.44
CA TRP A 30 0.34 -1.54 13.25
C TRP A 30 1.65 -1.37 12.47
N ARG A 31 2.75 -1.06 13.18
CA ARG A 31 4.06 -0.87 12.54
C ARG A 31 4.67 -2.17 12.03
N ALA A 32 4.42 -3.29 12.71
CA ALA A 32 4.94 -4.59 12.30
C ALA A 32 4.22 -5.12 11.05
N ALA A 33 2.90 -4.93 10.96
CA ALA A 33 2.08 -5.43 9.86
C ALA A 33 2.33 -4.73 8.53
N ARG A 34 2.88 -3.49 8.54
CA ARG A 34 3.07 -2.65 7.34
C ARG A 34 1.86 -2.68 6.40
N PRO A 35 0.67 -2.36 6.92
CA PRO A 35 -0.57 -2.51 6.18
C PRO A 35 -0.58 -1.61 4.94
N ALA A 36 -1.32 -2.05 3.92
CA ALA A 36 -1.50 -1.34 2.66
C ALA A 36 -0.18 -0.99 1.95
N GLN A 37 0.85 -1.82 2.15
CA GLN A 37 2.14 -1.67 1.51
C GLN A 37 2.44 -2.89 0.62
N VAL A 38 2.86 -2.64 -0.61
CA VAL A 38 3.29 -3.66 -1.56
C VAL A 38 4.70 -3.38 -2.04
N THR A 39 5.47 -4.43 -2.31
CA THR A 39 6.79 -4.32 -2.95
C THR A 39 6.69 -4.97 -4.32
N VAL A 40 7.10 -4.26 -5.36
CA VAL A 40 7.08 -4.74 -6.76
C VAL A 40 8.41 -4.43 -7.45
N PRO A 41 8.76 -5.14 -8.53
CA PRO A 41 9.84 -4.71 -9.41
C PRO A 41 9.62 -3.26 -9.89
N GLU A 42 10.70 -2.50 -10.07
CA GLU A 42 10.62 -1.11 -10.55
C GLU A 42 9.90 -1.01 -11.90
N THR A 43 10.02 -2.03 -12.75
CA THR A 43 9.33 -2.12 -14.05
C THR A 43 7.81 -2.16 -13.93
N ASP A 44 7.29 -2.62 -12.79
CA ASP A 44 5.87 -2.83 -12.56
C ASP A 44 5.23 -1.66 -11.80
N LEU A 45 6.03 -0.66 -11.40
CA LEU A 45 5.60 0.50 -10.59
C LEU A 45 4.32 1.14 -11.13
N VAL A 46 4.29 1.46 -12.43
CA VAL A 46 3.15 2.17 -13.04
C VAL A 46 1.90 1.28 -13.08
N ALA A 47 2.07 -0.01 -13.35
CA ALA A 47 0.96 -0.95 -13.39
C ALA A 47 0.34 -1.12 -12.00
N GLU A 48 1.17 -1.25 -10.96
CA GLU A 48 0.70 -1.41 -9.59
C GLU A 48 0.04 -0.15 -9.05
N VAL A 49 0.59 1.04 -9.32
CA VAL A 49 -0.03 2.32 -8.95
C VAL A 49 -1.42 2.47 -9.57
N LYS A 50 -1.59 2.10 -10.84
CA LYS A 50 -2.91 2.16 -11.50
C LYS A 50 -3.94 1.25 -10.82
N LYS A 51 -3.56 0.01 -10.49
CA LYS A 51 -4.46 -0.91 -9.78
C LYS A 51 -4.91 -0.34 -8.43
N ILE A 52 -3.99 0.26 -7.67
CA ILE A 52 -4.29 0.90 -6.38
C ILE A 52 -5.28 2.06 -6.58
N LEU A 53 -5.05 2.92 -7.57
CA LEU A 53 -5.95 4.04 -7.87
C LEU A 53 -7.34 3.56 -8.33
N ASP A 54 -7.40 2.51 -9.13
CA ASP A 54 -8.67 1.92 -9.59
C ASP A 54 -9.44 1.30 -8.41
N ALA A 55 -8.76 0.60 -7.50
CA ALA A 55 -9.36 0.07 -6.27
C ALA A 55 -9.91 1.20 -5.39
N GLN A 56 -9.13 2.27 -5.15
CA GLN A 56 -9.59 3.44 -4.40
C GLN A 56 -10.78 4.14 -5.07
N ALA A 57 -10.82 4.18 -6.40
CA ALA A 57 -11.93 4.76 -7.15
C ALA A 57 -13.20 3.90 -7.01
N ALA A 58 -13.08 2.58 -7.10
CA ALA A 58 -14.18 1.65 -6.89
C ALA A 58 -14.73 1.74 -5.46
N ASP A 59 -13.85 1.75 -4.45
CA ASP A 59 -14.24 1.90 -3.05
C ASP A 59 -14.96 3.22 -2.79
N ARG A 60 -14.54 4.31 -3.43
CA ARG A 60 -15.21 5.62 -3.30
C ARG A 60 -16.58 5.62 -3.99
N ALA A 61 -16.74 4.92 -5.10
CA ALA A 61 -18.01 4.84 -5.82
C ALA A 61 -19.03 3.93 -5.13
N GLY A 62 -18.58 2.99 -4.30
CA GLY A 62 -19.42 2.09 -3.50
C GLY A 62 -19.75 2.58 -2.08
N GLN A 63 -19.15 3.69 -1.63
CA GLN A 63 -19.45 4.40 -0.37
C GLN A 63 -20.62 5.38 -0.56
#